data_AF-A0A0C9Y3I1-F1
#
_entry.id   AF-A0A0C9Y3I1-F1
#
_cell.length_a   1.000
_cell.length_b   1.000
_cell.length_c   1.000
_cell.angle_alpha   90.00
_cell.angle_beta   90.00
_cell.angle_gamma   90.00
#
_symmetry.space_group_name_H-M   'P 1'
#
loop_
_entity.id
_entity.type
_entity.pdbx_description
1 polymer ?
#
loop_
_entity_poly.entity_id
_entity_poly.type
_entity_poly.pdbx_seq_one_letter_code
_entity_poly.pdbx_strand_id
1 'polypeptide(L)'
;MKHSVFIRAVEELEGLVVQRMFELSKANLAKTGYKMRKHISKAISRRSTAVRAALERYNKLAPRQRPLRPKLDYAEVIGYSLLGEFSLLKHSRYEVLEKPWALPDNPWLDFDGEKMKLAAQGFRDSGLLGLASKMESMYGERVRVNDFHRVQLQKIYEMPGYTGCRPIGDQVRVMHDGASNEYEEEDNDDDDSEAFRLGDTLDRVPLY
;
A
#
# COMPACT_ATOMS: atom_id res chain seq x y z
N MET A 1 11.80 -18.55 23.04
CA MET A 1 11.13 -17.25 23.28
C MET A 1 9.68 -17.38 22.82
N LYS A 2 8.69 -16.79 23.52
CA LYS A 2 7.28 -16.95 23.14
C LYS A 2 7.03 -16.30 21.77
N HIS A 3 6.58 -17.09 20.79
CA HIS A 3 6.27 -16.66 19.43
C HIS A 3 5.30 -15.46 19.41
N SER A 4 4.35 -15.42 20.33
CA SER A 4 3.39 -14.32 20.50
C SER A 4 4.03 -12.96 20.83
N VAL A 5 5.18 -12.94 21.51
CA VAL A 5 5.88 -11.69 21.84
C VAL A 5 6.56 -11.12 20.60
N PHE A 6 7.12 -11.98 19.76
CA PHE A 6 7.71 -11.56 18.49
C PHE A 6 6.66 -11.05 17.52
N ILE A 7 5.56 -11.80 17.36
CA ILE A 7 4.41 -11.38 16.57
C ILE A 7 3.92 -9.98 17.00
N ARG A 8 3.75 -9.72 18.30
CA ARG A 8 3.31 -8.40 18.78
C ARG A 8 4.29 -7.30 18.43
N ALA A 9 5.60 -7.58 18.47
CA ALA A 9 6.62 -6.61 18.08
C ALA A 9 6.61 -6.35 16.56
N VAL A 10 6.33 -7.37 15.76
CA VAL A 10 6.09 -7.23 14.31
C VAL A 10 4.88 -6.33 14.07
N GLU A 11 3.71 -6.67 14.62
CA GLU A 11 2.47 -5.90 14.42
C GLU A 11 2.58 -4.44 14.89
N GLU A 12 3.30 -4.20 16.00
CA GLU A 12 3.57 -2.87 16.50
C GLU A 12 4.41 -2.07 15.48
N LEU A 13 5.52 -2.65 15.02
CA LEU A 13 6.37 -2.02 14.01
C LEU A 13 5.61 -1.78 12.71
N GLU A 14 4.78 -2.73 12.29
CA GLU A 14 3.96 -2.61 11.09
C GLU A 14 2.96 -1.47 11.17
N GLY A 15 2.17 -1.43 12.25
CA GLY A 15 1.21 -0.35 12.46
C GLY A 15 1.88 1.02 12.57
N LEU A 16 3.12 1.09 13.08
CA LEU A 16 3.91 2.31 13.13
C LEU A 16 4.33 2.81 11.75
N VAL A 17 4.81 1.91 10.89
CA VAL A 17 5.21 2.23 9.52
C VAL A 17 4.01 2.64 8.68
N VAL A 18 2.91 1.89 8.73
CA VAL A 18 1.67 2.20 7.98
C VAL A 18 1.12 3.57 8.39
N GLN A 19 1.06 3.87 9.68
CA GLN A 19 0.61 5.19 10.14
C GLN A 19 1.58 6.30 9.70
N ARG A 20 2.89 6.07 9.64
CA ARG A 20 3.85 7.03 9.07
C ARG A 20 3.58 7.29 7.59
N MET A 21 3.30 6.26 6.80
CA MET A 21 2.94 6.39 5.38
C MET A 21 1.70 7.27 5.21
N PHE A 22 0.67 7.09 6.04
CA PHE A 22 -0.53 7.95 6.03
C PHE A 22 -0.26 9.37 6.50
N GLU A 23 0.68 9.58 7.41
CA GLU A 23 1.09 10.94 7.81
C GLU A 23 1.87 11.64 6.69
N LEU A 24 2.73 10.91 5.97
CA LEU A 24 3.47 11.42 4.80
C LEU A 24 2.54 11.73 3.63
N SER A 25 1.54 10.88 3.35
CA SER A 25 0.57 11.17 2.30
C SER A 25 -0.24 12.43 2.61
N LYS A 26 -0.51 12.71 3.88
CA LYS A 26 -1.12 13.97 4.32
C LYS A 26 -0.22 15.19 4.15
N ALA A 27 1.10 15.02 4.26
CA ALA A 27 2.06 16.10 3.97
C ALA A 27 2.05 16.47 2.48
N ASN A 28 1.75 15.50 1.61
CA ASN A 28 1.66 15.68 0.16
C ASN A 28 0.29 16.22 -0.31
N LEU A 29 -0.68 16.43 0.60
CA LEU A 29 -1.94 17.07 0.25
C LEU A 29 -1.73 18.58 0.03
N ALA A 30 -1.99 19.01 -1.20
CA ALA A 30 -2.13 20.42 -1.52
C ALA A 30 -3.24 21.07 -0.67
N LYS A 31 -3.14 22.39 -0.42
CA LYS A 31 -4.11 23.20 0.36
C LYS A 31 -4.16 22.90 1.88
N THR A 32 -3.10 22.36 2.48
CA THR A 32 -2.97 22.28 3.95
C THR A 32 -2.39 23.58 4.52
N GLY A 33 -3.10 24.28 5.41
CA GLY A 33 -2.62 25.51 6.04
C GLY A 33 -1.38 25.30 6.93
N TYR A 34 -0.59 26.36 7.18
CA TYR A 34 0.69 26.29 7.90
C TYR A 34 0.61 25.56 9.26
N LYS A 35 -0.42 25.86 10.06
CA LYS A 35 -0.66 25.17 11.35
C LYS A 35 -0.83 23.66 11.14
N MET A 36 -1.60 23.25 10.12
CA MET A 36 -1.80 21.84 9.79
C MET A 36 -0.49 21.19 9.34
N ARG A 37 0.29 21.83 8.46
CA ARG A 37 1.62 21.34 8.06
C ARG A 37 2.55 21.15 9.25
N LYS A 38 2.58 22.11 10.20
CA LYS A 38 3.36 21.99 11.44
C LYS A 38 2.92 20.79 12.29
N HIS A 39 1.61 20.54 12.39
CA HIS A 39 1.09 19.36 13.07
C HIS A 39 1.47 18.05 12.35
N ILE A 40 1.39 18.02 11.02
CA ILE A 40 1.78 16.87 10.19
C ILE A 40 3.28 16.59 10.36
N SER A 41 4.15 17.60 10.22
CA SER A 41 5.60 17.44 10.41
C SER A 41 5.93 16.93 11.82
N LYS A 42 5.24 17.45 12.84
CA LYS A 42 5.43 16.97 14.23
C LYS A 42 4.96 15.53 14.40
N ALA A 43 3.86 15.14 13.74
CA ALA A 43 3.37 13.76 13.74
C ALA A 43 4.38 12.82 13.08
N ILE A 44 4.87 13.16 11.88
CA ILE A 44 5.88 12.39 11.13
C ILE A 44 7.15 12.20 11.98
N SER A 45 7.63 13.25 12.64
CA SER A 45 8.81 13.17 13.52
C SER A 45 8.58 12.26 14.73
N ARG A 46 7.44 12.39 15.40
CA ARG A 46 7.07 11.52 16.54
C ARG A 46 6.96 10.06 16.09
N ARG A 47 6.31 9.83 14.96
CA ARG A 47 6.14 8.50 14.36
C ARG A 47 7.48 7.88 13.98
N SER A 48 8.35 8.66 13.36
CA SER A 48 9.69 8.23 12.95
C SER A 48 10.53 7.78 14.15
N THR A 49 10.44 8.47 15.29
CA THR A 49 11.07 8.04 16.55
C THR A 49 10.44 6.77 17.11
N ALA A 50 9.11 6.65 17.06
CA ALA A 50 8.42 5.44 17.52
C ALA A 50 8.78 4.21 16.65
N VAL A 51 8.91 4.38 15.33
CA VAL A 51 9.40 3.34 14.41
C VAL A 51 10.80 2.87 14.81
N ARG A 52 11.75 3.77 15.14
CA ARG A 52 13.08 3.36 15.62
C ARG A 52 13.01 2.50 16.87
N ALA A 53 12.21 2.92 17.86
CA ALA A 53 12.05 2.18 19.10
C ALA A 53 11.40 0.79 18.90
N ALA A 54 10.39 0.68 18.03
CA ALA A 54 9.77 -0.59 17.69
C ALA A 54 10.71 -1.49 16.87
N LEU A 55 11.52 -0.91 15.98
CA LEU A 55 12.52 -1.61 15.20
C LEU A 55 13.61 -2.23 16.10
N GLU A 56 14.08 -1.50 17.11
CA GLU A 56 15.00 -2.05 18.12
C GLU A 56 14.39 -3.24 18.87
N ARG A 57 13.10 -3.15 19.23
CA ARG A 57 12.36 -4.26 19.84
C ARG A 57 12.33 -5.47 18.90
N TYR A 58 11.96 -5.28 17.64
CA TYR A 58 11.97 -6.34 16.63
C TYR A 58 13.36 -6.97 16.48
N ASN A 59 14.40 -6.16 16.25
CA ASN A 59 15.77 -6.62 16.01
C ASN A 59 16.39 -7.36 17.21
N LYS A 60 15.92 -7.09 18.44
CA LYS A 60 16.30 -7.84 19.65
C LYS A 60 15.64 -9.22 19.72
N LEU A 61 14.44 -9.37 19.16
CA LEU A 61 13.65 -10.61 19.19
C LEU A 61 13.87 -11.49 17.95
N ALA A 62 14.19 -10.90 16.80
CA ALA A 62 14.43 -11.55 15.52
C ALA A 62 15.45 -12.71 15.55
N PRO A 63 16.66 -12.57 16.14
CA PRO A 63 17.64 -13.67 16.20
C PRO A 63 17.25 -14.79 17.17
N ARG A 64 16.20 -14.60 17.98
CA ARG A 64 15.71 -15.57 18.96
C ARG A 64 14.54 -16.42 18.44
N GLN A 65 14.11 -16.17 17.20
CA GLN A 65 13.05 -16.92 16.54
C GLN A 65 13.60 -18.21 15.90
N ARG A 66 12.69 -19.15 15.65
CA ARG A 66 12.93 -20.35 14.84
C ARG A 66 11.82 -20.40 13.79
N PRO A 67 12.10 -20.18 12.50
CA PRO A 67 13.42 -19.92 11.90
C PRO A 67 14.02 -18.56 12.32
N LEU A 68 15.34 -18.43 12.20
CA LEU A 68 16.04 -17.16 12.47
C LEU A 68 15.52 -16.09 11.50
N ARG A 69 15.23 -14.90 12.04
CA ARG A 69 14.72 -13.78 11.24
C ARG A 69 15.84 -12.76 11.02
N PRO A 70 15.92 -12.16 9.82
CA PRO A 70 16.91 -11.11 9.54
C PRO A 70 16.63 -9.89 10.41
N LYS A 71 17.68 -9.14 10.72
CA LYS A 71 17.53 -7.80 11.29
C LYS A 71 17.19 -6.84 10.15
N LEU A 72 16.36 -5.87 10.45
CA LEU A 72 15.95 -4.84 9.51
C LEU A 72 16.69 -3.54 9.81
N ASP A 73 17.11 -2.84 8.76
CA ASP A 73 17.70 -1.52 8.89
C ASP A 73 16.62 -0.43 8.93
N TYR A 74 16.90 0.67 9.61
CA TYR A 74 15.95 1.77 9.69
C TYR A 74 15.71 2.44 8.33
N ALA A 75 16.76 2.62 7.52
CA ALA A 75 16.64 3.26 6.20
C ALA A 75 15.76 2.42 5.26
N GLU A 76 15.92 1.10 5.32
CA GLU A 76 15.06 0.13 4.62
C GLU A 76 13.61 0.26 5.08
N VAL A 77 13.38 0.30 6.40
CA VAL A 77 12.03 0.37 7.00
C VAL A 77 11.27 1.66 6.67
N ILE A 78 11.97 2.79 6.62
CA ILE A 78 11.34 4.07 6.23
C ILE A 78 11.24 4.26 4.73
N GLY A 79 12.06 3.53 3.96
CA GLY A 79 12.11 3.55 2.51
C GLY A 79 10.96 2.78 1.86
N TYR A 80 10.29 1.90 2.62
CA TYR A 80 9.05 1.28 2.18
C TYR A 80 8.03 2.36 1.81
N SER A 81 7.63 2.35 0.55
CA SER A 81 6.67 3.31 -0.02
C SER A 81 5.33 2.62 -0.30
N LEU A 82 5.38 1.32 -0.59
CA LEU A 82 4.22 0.48 -0.85
C LEU A 82 4.05 -0.55 0.27
N LEU A 83 2.78 -0.84 0.61
CA LEU A 83 2.44 -1.88 1.58
C LEU A 83 2.98 -3.25 1.15
N GLY A 84 3.10 -3.51 -0.16
CA GLY A 84 3.60 -4.76 -0.73
C GLY A 84 5.13 -4.96 -0.62
N GLU A 85 5.90 -3.90 -0.40
CA GLU A 85 7.36 -3.97 -0.18
C GLU A 85 7.70 -4.45 1.23
N PHE A 86 6.68 -4.54 2.09
CA PHE A 86 6.86 -4.74 3.51
C PHE A 86 6.98 -6.22 3.85
N SER A 87 8.22 -6.72 3.83
CA SER A 87 8.58 -8.09 4.21
C SER A 87 8.13 -8.48 5.63
N LEU A 88 7.86 -7.50 6.49
CA LEU A 88 7.30 -7.68 7.83
C LEU A 88 5.91 -8.30 7.80
N LEU A 89 5.05 -7.95 6.83
CA LEU A 89 3.66 -8.46 6.74
C LEU A 89 3.58 -9.98 6.60
N LYS A 90 4.63 -10.60 6.03
CA LYS A 90 4.78 -12.07 5.96
C LYS A 90 4.76 -12.70 7.35
N HIS A 91 5.21 -11.96 8.35
CA HIS A 91 5.50 -12.44 9.70
C HIS A 91 4.48 -11.92 10.74
N SER A 92 3.47 -11.17 10.31
CA SER A 92 2.31 -10.78 11.13
C SER A 92 1.47 -11.99 11.51
N ARG A 93 0.55 -11.86 12.49
CA ARG A 93 -0.35 -12.95 12.94
C ARG A 93 -1.07 -13.68 11.81
N TYR A 94 -1.30 -12.99 10.71
CA TYR A 94 -2.14 -13.46 9.63
C TYR A 94 -1.35 -14.00 8.44
N GLU A 95 -0.01 -13.98 8.49
CA GLU A 95 0.88 -14.51 7.43
C GLU A 95 0.34 -14.17 6.04
N VAL A 96 0.01 -12.88 5.87
CA VAL A 96 -0.89 -12.39 4.83
C VAL A 96 -0.42 -12.81 3.44
N LEU A 97 0.89 -12.77 3.24
CA LEU A 97 1.57 -13.09 1.98
C LEU A 97 1.74 -14.61 1.75
N GLU A 98 1.47 -15.44 2.75
CA GLU A 98 1.41 -16.91 2.62
C GLU A 98 -0.02 -17.41 2.39
N LYS A 99 -1.02 -16.52 2.47
CA LYS A 99 -2.40 -16.90 2.17
C LYS A 99 -2.55 -17.18 0.68
N PRO A 100 -3.39 -18.17 0.29
CA PRO A 100 -3.60 -18.50 -1.11
C PRO A 100 -3.89 -17.28 -1.96
N TRP A 101 -4.79 -16.38 -1.50
CA TRP A 101 -5.15 -15.13 -2.15
C TRP A 101 -4.01 -14.13 -2.42
N ALA A 102 -2.88 -14.25 -1.74
CA ALA A 102 -1.72 -13.36 -1.91
C ALA A 102 -0.63 -13.94 -2.83
N LEU A 103 -0.78 -15.18 -3.31
CA LEU A 103 0.16 -15.79 -4.25
C LEU A 103 -0.09 -15.26 -5.68
N PRO A 104 0.97 -15.03 -6.48
CA PRO A 104 0.84 -14.47 -7.83
C PRO A 104 0.10 -15.39 -8.81
N ASP A 105 0.19 -16.71 -8.61
CA ASP A 105 -0.49 -17.72 -9.45
C ASP A 105 -1.86 -18.12 -8.90
N ASN A 106 -2.44 -17.31 -8.03
CA ASN A 106 -3.54 -17.77 -7.23
C ASN A 106 -4.86 -17.84 -8.01
N PRO A 107 -5.45 -19.05 -8.15
CA PRO A 107 -6.72 -19.20 -8.83
C PRO A 107 -7.87 -18.53 -8.07
N TRP A 108 -7.74 -18.16 -6.78
CA TRP A 108 -8.88 -17.62 -6.00
C TRP A 108 -9.42 -16.27 -6.46
N LEU A 109 -8.64 -15.48 -7.20
CA LEU A 109 -9.19 -14.29 -7.88
C LEU A 109 -10.28 -14.69 -8.88
N ASP A 110 -10.16 -15.88 -9.49
CA ASP A 110 -11.15 -16.45 -10.40
C ASP A 110 -12.09 -17.46 -9.69
N PHE A 111 -11.62 -18.16 -8.66
CA PHE A 111 -12.33 -19.21 -7.90
C PHE A 111 -13.49 -18.65 -7.08
N ASP A 112 -13.34 -17.45 -6.50
CA ASP A 112 -14.47 -16.76 -5.85
C ASP A 112 -15.50 -16.32 -6.89
N GLY A 113 -15.06 -15.95 -8.10
CA GLY A 113 -15.95 -15.64 -9.22
C GLY A 113 -16.72 -16.86 -9.72
N GLU A 114 -16.05 -18.00 -9.89
CA GLU A 114 -16.69 -19.26 -10.27
C GLU A 114 -17.67 -19.75 -9.21
N LYS A 115 -17.32 -19.68 -7.93
CA LYS A 115 -18.25 -20.00 -6.84
C LYS A 115 -19.46 -19.08 -6.80
N MET A 116 -19.26 -17.78 -7.05
CA MET A 116 -20.37 -16.82 -7.10
C MET A 116 -21.29 -17.08 -8.30
N LYS A 117 -20.74 -17.46 -9.46
CA LYS A 117 -21.50 -17.90 -10.65
C LYS A 117 -22.25 -19.19 -10.39
N LEU A 118 -21.59 -20.18 -9.78
CA LEU A 118 -22.20 -21.47 -9.42
C LEU A 118 -23.35 -21.28 -8.41
N ALA A 119 -23.16 -20.40 -7.42
CA ALA A 119 -24.20 -20.06 -6.45
C ALA A 119 -25.37 -19.32 -7.11
N ALA A 120 -25.11 -18.35 -7.99
CA ALA A 120 -26.15 -17.68 -8.75
C ALA A 120 -26.96 -18.67 -9.60
N GLN A 121 -26.29 -19.61 -10.27
CA GLN A 121 -26.94 -20.69 -11.02
C GLN A 121 -27.80 -21.58 -10.11
N GLY A 122 -27.28 -22.00 -8.95
CA GLY A 122 -28.06 -22.77 -7.98
C GLY A 122 -29.31 -22.04 -7.49
N PHE A 123 -29.27 -20.70 -7.36
CA PHE A 123 -30.45 -19.89 -7.04
C PHE A 123 -31.42 -19.78 -8.22
N ARG A 124 -30.94 -19.74 -9.47
CA ARG A 124 -31.82 -19.81 -10.65
C ARG A 124 -32.55 -21.15 -10.72
N ASP A 125 -31.81 -22.24 -10.52
CA ASP A 125 -32.35 -23.60 -10.57
C ASP A 125 -33.37 -23.85 -9.44
N SER A 126 -33.21 -23.15 -8.31
CA SER A 126 -34.15 -23.16 -7.19
C SER A 126 -35.34 -22.18 -7.34
N GLY A 127 -35.45 -21.47 -8.48
CA GLY A 127 -36.51 -20.49 -8.74
C GLY A 127 -36.37 -19.14 -8.03
N LEU A 128 -35.26 -18.90 -7.34
CA LEU A 128 -34.97 -17.66 -6.59
C LEU A 128 -34.29 -16.62 -7.51
N LEU A 129 -34.95 -16.25 -8.62
CA LEU A 129 -34.40 -15.37 -9.65
C LEU A 129 -33.91 -14.01 -9.12
N GLY A 130 -34.59 -13.42 -8.13
CA GLY A 130 -34.18 -12.13 -7.56
C GLY A 130 -32.83 -12.20 -6.84
N LEU A 131 -32.53 -13.32 -6.18
CA LEU A 131 -31.26 -13.53 -5.49
C LEU A 131 -30.14 -13.84 -6.48
N ALA A 132 -30.42 -14.64 -7.50
CA ALA A 132 -29.49 -14.90 -8.61
C ALA A 132 -29.08 -13.61 -9.33
N SER A 133 -30.05 -12.79 -9.76
CA SER A 133 -29.79 -11.51 -10.44
C SER A 133 -28.98 -10.54 -9.57
N LYS A 134 -29.22 -10.54 -8.25
CA LYS A 134 -28.45 -9.70 -7.32
C LYS A 134 -27.01 -10.19 -7.18
N MET A 135 -26.79 -11.51 -7.09
CA MET A 135 -25.45 -12.09 -7.05
C MET A 135 -24.66 -11.84 -8.33
N GLU A 136 -25.32 -11.89 -9.48
CA GLU A 136 -24.69 -11.59 -10.77
C GLU A 136 -24.36 -10.11 -10.94
N SER A 137 -25.23 -9.22 -10.48
CA SER A 137 -24.96 -7.77 -10.47
C SER A 137 -23.74 -7.44 -9.60
N MET A 138 -23.68 -7.99 -8.38
CA MET A 138 -22.54 -7.81 -7.48
C MET A 138 -21.24 -8.37 -8.08
N TYR A 139 -21.29 -9.51 -8.76
CA TYR A 139 -20.13 -10.07 -9.45
C TYR A 139 -19.72 -9.19 -10.63
N GLY A 140 -20.65 -8.73 -11.46
CA GLY A 140 -20.38 -7.84 -12.58
C GLY A 140 -19.76 -6.50 -12.17
N GLU A 141 -20.10 -5.98 -10.99
CA GLU A 141 -19.43 -4.79 -10.43
C GLU A 141 -17.99 -5.09 -10.00
N ARG A 142 -17.76 -6.21 -9.31
CA ARG A 142 -16.40 -6.64 -8.91
C ARG A 142 -15.51 -6.92 -10.12
N VAL A 143 -16.05 -7.56 -11.16
CA VAL A 143 -15.32 -7.83 -12.41
C VAL A 143 -14.91 -6.52 -13.07
N ARG A 144 -15.82 -5.54 -13.19
CA ARG A 144 -15.49 -4.23 -13.80
C ARG A 144 -14.36 -3.50 -13.09
N VAL A 145 -14.38 -3.50 -11.75
CA VAL A 145 -13.32 -2.89 -10.94
C VAL A 145 -12.01 -3.64 -11.13
N ASN A 146 -12.03 -4.97 -11.08
CA ASN A 146 -10.85 -5.80 -11.28
C ASN A 146 -10.29 -5.67 -12.70
N ASP A 147 -11.13 -5.60 -13.74
CA ASP A 147 -10.74 -5.40 -15.14
C ASP A 147 -10.08 -4.04 -15.32
N PHE A 148 -10.65 -3.00 -14.72
CA PHE A 148 -10.03 -1.67 -14.71
C PHE A 148 -8.63 -1.73 -14.08
N HIS A 149 -8.48 -2.39 -12.93
CA HIS A 149 -7.18 -2.56 -12.28
C HIS A 149 -6.21 -3.39 -13.12
N ARG A 150 -6.67 -4.48 -13.77
CA ARG A 150 -5.85 -5.29 -14.68
C ARG A 150 -5.34 -4.47 -15.85
N VAL A 151 -6.19 -3.64 -16.48
CA VAL A 151 -5.79 -2.73 -17.57
C VAL A 151 -4.77 -1.70 -17.10
N GLN A 152 -4.95 -1.13 -15.91
CA GLN A 152 -3.99 -0.16 -15.35
C GLN A 152 -2.64 -0.82 -15.01
N LEU A 153 -2.67 -2.02 -14.43
CA LEU A 153 -1.46 -2.81 -14.17
C LEU A 153 -0.74 -3.17 -15.47
N GLN A 154 -1.48 -3.52 -16.51
CA GLN A 154 -0.91 -3.81 -17.83
C GLN A 154 -0.19 -2.60 -18.42
N LYS A 155 -0.79 -1.40 -18.32
CA LYS A 155 -0.12 -0.16 -18.71
C LYS A 155 1.17 0.07 -17.93
N ILE A 156 1.17 -0.21 -16.62
CA ILE A 156 2.37 -0.10 -15.77
C ILE A 156 3.45 -1.08 -16.24
N TYR A 157 3.07 -2.33 -16.53
CA TYR A 157 3.99 -3.36 -17.01
C TYR A 157 4.58 -3.03 -18.40
N GLU A 158 3.88 -2.22 -19.20
CA GLU A 158 4.29 -1.79 -20.54
C GLU A 158 5.16 -0.53 -20.54
N MET A 159 5.36 0.12 -19.38
CA MET A 159 6.19 1.32 -19.30
C MET A 159 7.69 1.01 -19.52
N PRO A 160 8.40 1.79 -20.35
CA PRO A 160 9.84 1.62 -20.55
C PRO A 160 10.59 1.91 -19.24
N GLY A 161 11.46 0.98 -18.84
CA GLY A 161 12.20 1.06 -17.57
C GLY A 161 11.51 0.41 -16.38
N TYR A 162 10.30 -0.15 -16.55
CA TYR A 162 9.67 -0.97 -15.51
C TYR A 162 10.47 -2.26 -15.28
N THR A 163 10.93 -2.47 -14.04
CA THR A 163 11.78 -3.60 -13.60
C THR A 163 11.05 -4.60 -12.70
N GLY A 164 9.75 -4.37 -12.44
CA GLY A 164 8.94 -5.26 -11.60
C GLY A 164 8.45 -6.52 -12.34
N CYS A 165 7.85 -7.45 -11.61
CA CYS A 165 7.35 -8.71 -12.16
C CYS A 165 6.09 -8.48 -13.02
N ARG A 166 6.17 -8.83 -14.31
CA ARG A 166 5.00 -8.92 -15.20
C ARG A 166 4.38 -10.32 -15.08
N PRO A 167 3.08 -10.46 -14.77
CA PRO A 167 2.38 -11.74 -14.83
C PRO A 167 2.41 -12.27 -16.27
N ILE A 168 2.80 -13.54 -16.43
CA ILE A 168 2.85 -14.22 -17.73
C ILE A 168 1.41 -14.56 -18.10
N GLY A 169 0.75 -13.73 -18.91
CA GLY A 169 -0.68 -13.92 -19.23
C GLY A 169 -1.16 -13.26 -20.51
N ASP A 170 -1.09 -11.94 -20.63
CA ASP A 170 -1.86 -11.25 -21.68
C ASP A 170 -1.03 -10.23 -22.47
N GLN A 171 -0.85 -10.48 -23.76
CA GLN A 171 -0.60 -9.43 -24.74
C GLN A 171 -1.73 -9.47 -25.77
N VAL A 172 -2.32 -8.30 -26.10
CA VAL A 172 -2.48 -7.75 -27.48
C VAL A 172 -3.44 -6.53 -27.55
N ARG A 173 -2.87 -5.41 -28.07
CA ARG A 173 -3.37 -4.32 -28.97
C ARG A 173 -4.16 -3.05 -28.50
N VAL A 174 -3.41 -1.94 -28.38
CA VAL A 174 -3.45 -0.58 -29.00
C VAL A 174 -4.77 0.23 -29.26
N MET A 175 -4.85 1.50 -28.77
CA MET A 175 -4.83 2.79 -29.54
C MET A 175 -5.45 4.01 -28.78
N HIS A 176 -4.62 5.07 -28.63
CA HIS A 176 -4.77 6.54 -28.76
C HIS A 176 -5.64 7.50 -27.88
N ASP A 177 -4.91 8.54 -27.41
CA ASP A 177 -5.10 10.02 -27.43
C ASP A 177 -6.07 10.84 -26.55
N GLY A 178 -5.53 12.00 -26.11
CA GLY A 178 -6.20 13.22 -25.64
C GLY A 178 -5.91 13.53 -24.16
N ALA A 179 -4.88 14.32 -23.79
CA ALA A 179 -4.83 15.81 -23.77
C ALA A 179 -6.07 16.45 -23.11
N SER A 180 -6.02 17.42 -22.19
CA SER A 180 -5.03 18.15 -21.39
C SER A 180 -5.84 19.01 -20.38
N ASN A 181 -5.13 19.79 -19.56
CA ASN A 181 -5.51 21.08 -18.95
C ASN A 181 -6.02 21.11 -17.50
N GLU A 182 -5.08 21.46 -16.62
CA GLU A 182 -5.00 22.73 -15.88
C GLU A 182 -6.29 23.51 -15.60
N TYR A 183 -6.45 23.87 -14.32
CA TYR A 183 -6.99 25.17 -13.92
C TYR A 183 -6.21 25.68 -12.70
N GLU A 184 -5.66 26.88 -12.88
CA GLU A 184 -5.02 27.75 -11.90
C GLU A 184 -6.05 28.55 -11.07
N GLU A 185 -5.52 29.54 -10.36
CA GLU A 185 -6.14 30.71 -9.72
C GLU A 185 -6.30 30.62 -8.19
N GLU A 186 -5.42 31.30 -7.44
CA GLU A 186 -5.36 32.76 -7.13
C GLU A 186 -6.23 33.04 -5.89
N ASP A 187 -5.96 33.99 -5.00
CA ASP A 187 -4.76 34.65 -4.48
C ASP A 187 -5.24 35.41 -3.22
N ASN A 188 -4.32 36.07 -2.53
CA ASN A 188 -4.52 37.17 -1.57
C ASN A 188 -4.56 36.88 -0.05
N ASP A 189 -3.39 37.17 0.51
CA ASP A 189 -3.11 38.25 1.47
C ASP A 189 -2.88 37.94 2.96
N ASP A 190 -1.65 38.31 3.34
CA ASP A 190 -1.17 38.87 4.60
C ASP A 190 -1.30 38.04 5.88
N ASP A 191 -0.17 37.57 6.40
CA ASP A 191 0.47 38.22 7.55
C ASP A 191 1.81 37.56 7.90
N ASP A 192 2.72 38.42 8.34
CA ASP A 192 4.16 38.34 8.45
C ASP A 192 4.63 37.32 9.51
N SER A 193 5.44 36.32 9.12
CA SER A 193 6.24 35.51 10.05
C SER A 193 7.28 34.65 9.32
N GLU A 194 8.45 35.26 9.10
CA GLU A 194 9.78 34.65 9.01
C GLU A 194 9.89 33.28 8.30
N ALA A 195 10.17 33.35 7.00
CA ALA A 195 10.41 32.21 6.14
C ALA A 195 11.62 31.36 6.59
N PHE A 196 11.35 30.18 7.14
CA PHE A 196 12.37 29.14 7.27
C PHE A 196 12.63 28.54 5.88
N ARG A 197 13.67 29.05 5.19
CA ARG A 197 14.07 28.60 3.85
C ARG A 197 14.53 27.14 3.92
N LEU A 198 13.82 26.26 3.22
CA LEU A 198 14.17 24.84 3.01
C LEU A 198 15.39 24.64 2.08
N GLY A 199 16.28 25.64 1.97
CA GLY A 199 17.51 25.58 1.18
C GLY A 199 18.71 25.05 1.96
N ASP A 200 18.72 25.15 3.28
CA ASP A 200 19.95 24.95 4.06
C ASP A 200 20.19 23.51 4.54
N THR A 201 19.33 22.57 4.16
CA THR A 201 19.44 21.16 4.61
C THR A 201 20.00 20.18 3.58
N LEU A 202 20.25 20.61 2.34
CA LEU A 202 20.79 19.73 1.29
C LEU A 202 22.33 19.67 1.23
N ASP A 203 23.04 20.56 1.93
CA ASP A 203 24.52 20.62 1.94
C ASP A 203 25.20 19.86 3.09
N ARG A 204 24.48 19.03 3.84
CA ARG A 204 25.03 18.33 5.04
C ARG A 204 24.91 16.82 5.06
N VAL A 205 24.91 16.16 3.91
CA VAL A 205 25.14 14.71 3.86
C VAL A 205 26.53 14.44 3.30
N PRO A 206 27.52 14.04 4.13
CA PRO A 206 28.80 13.57 3.63
C PRO A 206 28.58 12.25 2.88
N LEU A 207 29.03 12.20 1.63
CA LEU A 207 29.21 10.95 0.90
C LEU A 207 30.39 10.19 1.50
N TYR A 208 30.10 9.12 2.24
CA TYR A 208 30.98 7.95 2.39
C TYR A 208 30.12 6.70 2.49
#